data_AF-A0A955T8E4-F1
#
_entry.id   AF-A0A955T8E4-F1
#
_cell.length_a   1.000
_cell.length_b   1.000
_cell.length_c   1.000
_cell.angle_alpha   90.00
_cell.angle_beta   90.00
_cell.angle_gamma   90.00
#
_symmetry.space_group_name_H-M   'P 1'
#
loop_
_entity.id
_entity.type
_entity.pdbx_description
1 polymer ?
#
loop_
_entity_poly.entity_id
_entity_poly.type
_entity_poly.pdbx_seq_one_letter_code
_entity_poly.pdbx_strand_id
1 'polypeptide(L)'
;MLKPEERFFAELVTKESGIILGEDKSYLLTARLNPLARARGFTGLKEFYEAVKFKVDANLKRELVEALTTNETLFFRDMTPFRILQSDLIPKLKSSPVRPIRIWCAASSTGQEPYSIVMSFLEKWPDLTPRDLSVLCTDIDNTARKKGESGVYSQIEINRGLPAMMLEKYFGKRGPNGFSRRRSEASPRGNTST
;
A
#
# COMPACT_ATOMS: atom_id res chain seq x y z
N MET A 1 0.45 30.81 -5.41
CA MET A 1 1.52 30.61 -6.40
C MET A 1 2.62 29.78 -5.75
N LEU A 2 2.99 28.65 -6.36
CA LEU A 2 4.04 27.76 -5.85
C LEU A 2 5.40 28.46 -5.82
N LYS A 3 6.20 28.18 -4.80
CA LYS A 3 7.61 28.60 -4.76
C LYS A 3 8.42 27.83 -5.83
N PRO A 4 9.58 28.36 -6.27
CA PRO A 4 10.42 27.68 -7.27
C PRO A 4 10.77 26.23 -6.91
N GLU A 5 11.11 25.97 -5.65
CA GLU A 5 11.40 24.62 -5.14
C GLU A 5 10.18 23.69 -5.24
N GLU A 6 9.00 24.18 -4.89
CA GLU A 6 7.76 23.41 -4.91
C GLU A 6 7.35 23.06 -6.35
N ARG A 7 7.50 24.00 -7.28
CA ARG A 7 7.24 23.77 -8.70
C ARG A 7 8.18 22.72 -9.27
N PHE A 8 9.48 22.81 -8.98
CA PHE A 8 10.46 21.82 -9.42
C PHE A 8 10.09 20.40 -8.98
N PHE A 9 9.76 20.21 -7.70
CA PHE A 9 9.38 18.90 -7.18
C PHE A 9 8.02 18.41 -7.72
N ALA A 10 7.05 19.30 -7.92
CA ALA A 10 5.77 18.96 -8.52
C ALA A 10 5.92 18.46 -9.95
N GLU A 11 6.72 19.14 -10.78
CA GLU A 11 7.00 18.76 -12.16
C GLU A 11 7.76 17.43 -12.22
N LEU A 12 8.74 17.24 -11.35
CA LEU A 12 9.50 15.99 -11.28
C LEU A 12 8.59 14.80 -10.94
N VAL A 13 7.73 14.92 -9.93
CA VAL A 13 6.81 13.84 -9.57
C VAL A 13 5.76 13.61 -10.65
N THR A 14 5.24 14.67 -11.27
CA THR A 14 4.32 14.54 -12.42
C THR A 14 4.97 13.75 -13.55
N LYS A 15 6.23 14.05 -13.88
CA LYS A 15 6.98 13.36 -14.94
C LYS A 15 7.23 11.89 -14.64
N GLU A 16 7.55 11.55 -13.39
CA GLU A 16 7.96 10.18 -13.02
C GLU A 16 6.77 9.29 -12.62
N SER A 17 5.62 9.85 -12.22
CA SER A 17 4.48 9.08 -11.69
C SER A 17 3.12 9.42 -12.33
N GLY A 18 3.01 10.51 -13.09
CA GLY A 18 1.74 11.02 -13.59
C GLY A 18 0.88 11.73 -12.55
N ILE A 19 1.30 11.81 -11.28
CA ILE A 19 0.56 12.50 -10.22
C ILE A 19 0.65 14.01 -10.42
N ILE A 20 -0.49 14.64 -10.68
CA ILE A 20 -0.59 16.10 -10.78
C ILE A 20 -0.83 16.69 -9.40
N LEU A 21 0.13 17.49 -8.93
CA LEU A 21 0.03 18.25 -7.69
C LEU A 21 -0.46 19.66 -8.00
N GLY A 22 -1.72 19.95 -7.65
CA GLY A 22 -2.31 21.29 -7.79
C GLY A 22 -1.63 22.33 -6.90
N GLU A 23 -1.70 23.61 -7.29
CA GLU A 23 -1.06 24.70 -6.54
C GLU A 23 -1.60 24.84 -5.10
N ASP A 24 -2.85 24.43 -4.86
CA ASP A 24 -3.52 24.39 -3.57
C ASP A 24 -2.89 23.38 -2.59
N LYS A 25 -2.07 22.46 -3.09
CA LYS A 25 -1.40 21.40 -2.30
C LYS A 25 0.07 21.69 -1.98
N SER A 26 0.52 22.95 -2.14
CA SER A 26 1.86 23.41 -1.73
C SER A 26 2.24 22.96 -0.31
N TYR A 27 1.31 23.10 0.64
CA TYR A 27 1.52 22.69 2.03
C TYR A 27 1.80 21.19 2.17
N LEU A 28 1.14 20.35 1.36
CA LEU A 28 1.30 18.90 1.36
C LEU A 28 2.68 18.50 0.84
N LEU A 29 3.14 19.20 -0.21
CA LEU A 29 4.49 19.05 -0.77
C LEU A 29 5.54 19.31 0.30
N THR A 30 5.44 20.45 0.97
CA THR A 30 6.36 20.84 2.05
C THR A 30 6.31 19.87 3.22
N ALA A 31 5.11 19.48 3.67
CA ALA A 31 4.92 18.58 4.79
C ALA A 31 5.51 17.18 4.53
N ARG A 32 5.42 16.68 3.30
CA ARG A 32 5.91 15.35 2.90
C ARG A 32 7.39 15.32 2.54
N LEU A 33 7.92 16.38 1.92
CA LEU A 33 9.32 16.42 1.52
C LEU A 33 10.28 16.90 2.62
N ASN A 34 9.82 17.68 3.59
CA ASN A 34 10.69 18.09 4.71
C ASN A 34 11.27 16.91 5.52
N PRO A 35 10.51 15.87 5.87
CA PRO A 35 11.07 14.67 6.51
C PRO A 35 12.17 14.01 5.65
N LEU A 36 11.96 13.93 4.33
CA LEU A 36 12.94 13.38 3.40
C LEU A 36 14.21 14.24 3.33
N ALA A 37 14.05 15.57 3.27
CA ALA A 37 15.16 16.52 3.29
C ALA A 37 16.00 16.35 4.57
N ARG A 38 15.34 16.28 5.73
CA ARG A 38 16.00 16.06 7.03
C ARG A 38 16.71 14.72 7.13
N ALA A 39 16.09 13.65 6.62
CA ALA A 39 16.71 12.32 6.59
C ALA A 39 18.02 12.29 5.77
N ARG A 40 18.17 13.22 4.82
CA ARG A 40 19.40 13.42 4.03
C ARG A 40 20.33 14.50 4.56
N GLY A 41 20.05 15.04 5.76
CA GLY A 41 20.91 16.01 6.43
C GLY A 41 20.65 17.48 6.06
N PHE A 42 19.58 17.78 5.32
CA PHE A 42 19.21 19.16 4.98
C PHE A 42 18.27 19.77 6.01
N THR A 43 18.40 21.08 6.23
CA THR A 43 17.60 21.83 7.22
C THR A 43 16.17 22.11 6.76
N GLY A 44 15.91 22.05 5.45
CA GLY A 44 14.58 22.21 4.88
C GLY A 44 14.53 22.07 3.36
N LEU A 45 13.33 22.25 2.81
CA LEU A 45 13.05 22.00 1.40
C LEU A 45 13.86 22.87 0.42
N LYS A 46 14.15 24.13 0.78
CA LYS A 46 14.93 25.05 -0.06
C LYS A 46 16.38 24.58 -0.25
N GLU A 47 17.06 24.25 0.84
CA GLU A 47 18.44 23.74 0.81
C GLU A 47 18.51 22.42 0.04
N PHE A 48 17.52 21.55 0.28
CA PHE A 48 17.41 20.30 -0.45
C PHE A 48 17.21 20.52 -1.96
N TYR A 49 16.35 21.45 -2.37
CA TYR A 49 16.17 21.85 -3.77
C TYR A 49 17.47 22.36 -4.39
N GLU A 50 18.18 23.26 -3.72
CA GLU A 50 19.44 23.82 -4.21
C GLU A 50 20.50 22.73 -4.42
N ALA A 51 20.55 21.73 -3.54
CA ALA A 51 21.47 20.61 -3.64
C ALA A 51 21.14 19.64 -4.80
N VAL A 52 19.86 19.47 -5.14
CA VAL A 52 19.44 18.41 -6.07
C VAL A 52 19.03 18.89 -7.46
N LYS A 53 18.70 20.18 -7.65
CA LYS A 53 18.16 20.70 -8.93
C LYS A 53 19.05 20.46 -10.16
N PHE A 54 20.35 20.28 -9.96
CA PHE A 54 21.31 20.01 -11.04
C PHE A 54 21.77 18.55 -11.15
N LYS A 55 21.48 17.72 -10.14
CA LYS A 55 21.88 16.32 -10.11
C LYS A 55 20.89 15.50 -9.30
N VAL A 56 19.84 15.04 -9.97
CA VAL A 56 18.88 14.09 -9.39
C VAL A 56 19.21 12.69 -9.92
N ASP A 57 19.72 11.82 -9.04
CA ASP A 57 19.90 10.41 -9.39
C ASP A 57 18.59 9.62 -9.33
N ALA A 58 18.60 8.39 -9.84
CA ALA A 58 17.41 7.54 -9.90
C ALA A 58 16.86 7.16 -8.51
N ASN A 59 17.71 7.03 -7.49
CA ASN A 59 17.27 6.69 -6.14
C ASN A 59 16.50 7.86 -5.52
N LEU A 60 17.04 9.07 -5.68
CA LEU A 60 16.42 10.29 -5.21
C LEU A 60 15.06 10.54 -5.87
N LYS A 61 14.96 10.35 -7.20
CA LYS A 61 13.68 10.45 -7.90
C LYS A 61 12.61 9.53 -7.30
N ARG A 62 12.97 8.26 -7.07
CA ARG A 62 12.07 7.28 -6.46
C ARG A 62 11.64 7.72 -5.06
N GLU A 63 12.57 8.12 -4.20
CA GLU A 63 12.23 8.55 -2.84
C GLU A 63 11.33 9.81 -2.83
N LEU A 64 11.51 10.72 -3.80
CA LEU A 64 10.63 11.89 -3.96
C LEU A 64 9.20 11.48 -4.37
N VAL A 65 9.07 10.56 -5.32
CA VAL A 65 7.78 10.01 -5.74
C VAL A 65 7.11 9.30 -4.57
N GLU A 66 7.80 8.40 -3.88
CA GLU A 66 7.29 7.66 -2.71
C GLU A 66 6.82 8.63 -1.62
N ALA A 67 7.63 9.63 -1.27
CA ALA A 67 7.27 10.63 -0.26
C ALA A 67 6.00 11.41 -0.63
N LEU A 68 5.76 11.67 -1.92
CA LEU A 68 4.63 12.47 -2.39
C LEU A 68 3.39 11.65 -2.76
N THR A 69 3.51 10.33 -2.90
CA THR A 69 2.35 9.44 -3.04
C THR A 69 1.54 9.35 -1.74
N THR A 70 0.21 9.34 -1.84
CA THR A 70 -0.66 9.24 -0.66
C THR A 70 -0.86 7.78 -0.29
N ASN A 71 -0.11 7.31 0.71
CA ASN A 71 -0.19 5.93 1.22
C ASN A 71 -1.22 5.74 2.33
N GLU A 72 -2.40 6.37 2.21
CA GLU A 72 -3.49 6.10 3.15
C GLU A 72 -4.33 4.92 2.68
N THR A 73 -4.15 3.79 3.36
CA THR A 73 -4.90 2.55 3.14
C THR A 73 -5.38 1.97 4.47
N LEU A 74 -6.48 1.24 4.41
CA LEU A 74 -7.24 0.71 5.55
C LEU A 74 -7.57 -0.75 5.25
N PHE A 75 -7.65 -1.57 6.30
CA PHE A 75 -8.29 -2.88 6.14
C PHE A 75 -9.77 -2.64 5.86
N PHE A 76 -10.30 -3.35 4.86
CA PHE A 76 -11.70 -3.27 4.44
C PHE A 76 -12.15 -1.83 4.15
N ARG A 77 -11.28 -1.04 3.48
CA ARG A 77 -11.61 0.31 3.02
C ARG A 77 -12.91 0.26 2.22
N ASP A 78 -13.88 1.08 2.62
CA ASP A 78 -15.22 1.10 2.06
C ASP A 78 -15.85 -0.31 2.09
N MET A 79 -16.53 -0.63 3.19
CA MET A 79 -17.07 -1.99 3.44
C MET A 79 -17.98 -2.54 2.33
N THR A 80 -18.60 -1.67 1.52
CA THR A 80 -19.56 -2.05 0.48
C THR A 80 -18.96 -3.03 -0.56
N PRO A 81 -17.83 -2.73 -1.23
CA PRO A 81 -17.12 -3.69 -2.08
C PRO A 81 -16.90 -5.06 -1.44
N PHE A 82 -16.45 -5.10 -0.19
CA PHE A 82 -16.19 -6.35 0.52
C PHE A 82 -17.47 -7.11 0.87
N ARG A 83 -18.58 -6.41 1.17
CA ARG A 83 -19.88 -7.05 1.33
C ARG A 83 -20.33 -7.72 0.04
N ILE A 84 -20.24 -7.03 -1.10
CA ILE A 84 -20.59 -7.58 -2.42
C ILE A 84 -19.69 -8.78 -2.76
N LEU A 85 -18.39 -8.65 -2.51
CA LEU A 85 -17.43 -9.73 -2.68
C LEU A 85 -17.87 -10.98 -1.88
N GLN A 86 -18.22 -10.80 -0.62
CA GLN A 86 -18.59 -11.89 0.29
C GLN A 86 -19.98 -12.49 0.03
N SER A 87 -20.97 -11.66 -0.30
CA SER A 87 -22.37 -12.11 -0.42
C SER A 87 -22.73 -12.60 -1.80
N ASP A 88 -22.07 -12.10 -2.85
CA ASP A 88 -22.42 -12.38 -4.24
C ASP A 88 -21.28 -13.04 -5.04
N LEU A 89 -20.10 -12.41 -5.07
CA LEU A 89 -19.03 -12.86 -5.95
C LEU A 89 -18.38 -14.16 -5.50
N ILE A 90 -18.01 -14.29 -4.22
CA ILE A 90 -17.36 -15.51 -3.70
C ILE A 90 -18.24 -16.75 -3.91
N PRO A 91 -19.55 -16.75 -3.59
CA PRO A 91 -20.43 -17.89 -3.89
C PRO A 91 -20.44 -18.29 -5.37
N LYS A 92 -20.53 -17.32 -6.29
CA LYS A 92 -20.47 -17.56 -7.74
C LYS A 92 -19.12 -18.11 -8.20
N LEU A 93 -18.03 -17.60 -7.63
CA LEU A 93 -16.68 -18.07 -7.96
C LEU A 93 -16.43 -19.48 -7.42
N LYS A 94 -16.97 -19.81 -6.23
CA LYS A 94 -16.87 -21.14 -5.62
C LYS A 94 -17.51 -22.22 -6.49
N SER A 95 -18.65 -21.94 -7.13
CA SER A 95 -19.31 -22.89 -8.04
C SER A 95 -18.72 -22.93 -9.45
N SER A 96 -17.90 -21.94 -9.84
CA SER A 96 -17.26 -21.91 -11.14
C SER A 96 -16.16 -22.97 -11.29
N PRO A 97 -16.05 -23.65 -12.45
CA PRO A 97 -14.96 -24.59 -12.72
C PRO A 97 -13.63 -23.88 -13.02
N VAL A 98 -13.62 -22.56 -13.20
CA VAL A 98 -12.40 -21.81 -13.57
C VAL A 98 -11.48 -21.69 -12.36
N ARG A 99 -10.30 -22.30 -12.45
CA ARG A 99 -9.25 -22.26 -11.42
C ARG A 99 -7.86 -22.10 -12.05
N PRO A 100 -6.94 -21.36 -11.40
CA PRO A 100 -7.16 -20.55 -10.20
C PRO A 100 -7.97 -19.29 -10.51
N ILE A 101 -8.75 -18.81 -9.54
CA ILE A 101 -9.29 -17.45 -9.52
C ILE A 101 -8.09 -16.49 -9.42
N ARG A 102 -8.01 -15.53 -10.33
CA ARG A 102 -6.94 -14.53 -10.36
C ARG A 102 -7.52 -13.16 -10.06
N ILE A 103 -7.03 -12.53 -9.01
CA ILE A 103 -7.41 -11.18 -8.61
C ILE A 103 -6.19 -10.28 -8.77
N TRP A 104 -6.40 -9.09 -9.31
CA TRP A 104 -5.36 -8.05 -9.36
C TRP A 104 -5.77 -6.89 -8.46
N CYS A 105 -4.97 -6.64 -7.43
CA CYS A 105 -5.04 -5.44 -6.62
C CYS A 105 -4.03 -4.42 -7.18
N ALA A 106 -4.55 -3.46 -7.94
CA ALA A 106 -3.77 -2.35 -8.47
C ALA A 106 -3.68 -1.24 -7.40
N ALA A 107 -2.51 -0.60 -7.28
CA ALA A 107 -2.21 0.37 -6.22
C ALA A 107 -2.41 -0.20 -4.79
N SER A 108 -1.86 -1.39 -4.56
CA SER A 108 -2.04 -2.16 -3.32
C SER A 108 -1.46 -1.52 -2.04
N SER A 109 -0.63 -0.48 -2.19
CA SER A 109 0.06 0.27 -1.14
C SER A 109 0.68 -0.65 -0.09
N THR A 110 0.40 -0.44 1.20
CA THR A 110 0.94 -1.27 2.29
C THR A 110 0.21 -2.60 2.50
N GLY A 111 -0.61 -3.04 1.55
CA GLY A 111 -1.14 -4.41 1.47
C GLY A 111 -2.45 -4.70 2.22
N GLN A 112 -3.06 -3.72 2.87
CA GLN A 112 -4.29 -3.95 3.65
C GLN A 112 -5.46 -4.45 2.80
N GLU A 113 -5.64 -3.90 1.60
CA GLU A 113 -6.69 -4.33 0.65
C GLU A 113 -6.52 -5.80 0.21
N PRO A 114 -5.37 -6.24 -0.33
CA PRO A 114 -5.23 -7.65 -0.74
C PRO A 114 -5.35 -8.61 0.44
N TYR A 115 -4.91 -8.23 1.65
CA TYR A 115 -5.19 -9.04 2.85
C TYR A 115 -6.68 -9.10 3.16
N SER A 116 -7.43 -7.99 3.07
CA SER A 116 -8.89 -7.99 3.26
C SER A 116 -9.63 -8.84 2.23
N ILE A 117 -9.15 -8.88 0.99
CA ILE A 117 -9.67 -9.78 -0.05
C ILE A 117 -9.43 -11.23 0.36
N VAL A 118 -8.19 -11.61 0.66
CA VAL A 118 -7.84 -12.98 1.04
C VAL A 118 -8.61 -13.43 2.28
N MET A 119 -8.69 -12.59 3.32
CA MET A 119 -9.47 -12.90 4.54
C MET A 119 -10.95 -13.09 4.21
N SER A 120 -11.53 -12.28 3.31
CA SER A 120 -12.93 -12.47 2.87
C SER A 120 -13.16 -13.83 2.22
N PHE A 121 -12.21 -14.28 1.40
CA PHE A 121 -12.25 -15.59 0.76
C PHE A 121 -12.15 -16.72 1.79
N LEU A 122 -11.21 -16.64 2.73
CA LEU A 122 -11.04 -17.65 3.78
C LEU A 122 -12.25 -17.75 4.72
N GLU A 123 -12.92 -16.63 5.00
CA GLU A 123 -14.15 -16.64 5.81
C GLU A 123 -15.34 -17.26 5.08
N LYS A 124 -15.48 -17.03 3.76
CA LYS A 124 -16.64 -17.52 2.98
C LYS A 124 -16.40 -18.87 2.32
N TRP A 125 -15.15 -19.30 2.23
CA TRP A 125 -14.76 -20.56 1.63
C TRP A 125 -13.64 -21.21 2.46
N PRO A 126 -13.98 -21.88 3.57
CA PRO A 126 -13.01 -22.47 4.49
C PRO A 126 -12.08 -23.51 3.85
N ASP A 127 -12.57 -24.28 2.87
CA ASP A 127 -11.78 -25.30 2.16
C ASP A 127 -10.94 -24.74 0.99
N LEU A 128 -10.84 -23.42 0.86
CA LEU A 128 -10.07 -22.78 -0.19
C LEU A 128 -8.57 -23.10 -0.05
N THR A 129 -7.95 -23.58 -1.12
CA THR A 129 -6.51 -23.88 -1.13
C THR A 129 -5.72 -22.81 -1.90
N PRO A 130 -4.39 -22.72 -1.71
CA PRO A 130 -3.54 -21.84 -2.52
C PRO A 130 -3.58 -22.14 -4.03
N ARG A 131 -4.12 -23.28 -4.46
CA ARG A 131 -4.31 -23.61 -5.89
C ARG A 131 -5.57 -22.99 -6.47
N ASP A 132 -6.51 -22.56 -5.62
CA ASP A 132 -7.80 -22.03 -6.03
C ASP A 132 -7.80 -20.51 -6.24
N LEU A 133 -6.91 -19.79 -5.55
CA LEU A 133 -6.86 -18.33 -5.54
C LEU A 133 -5.43 -17.80 -5.66
N SER A 134 -5.23 -16.86 -6.58
CA SER A 134 -4.01 -16.07 -6.72
C SER A 134 -4.35 -14.58 -6.70
N VAL A 135 -3.60 -13.80 -5.92
CA VAL A 135 -3.76 -12.34 -5.82
C VAL A 135 -2.45 -11.67 -6.23
N LEU A 136 -2.47 -10.98 -7.38
CA LEU A 136 -1.38 -10.13 -7.84
C LEU A 136 -1.53 -8.75 -7.21
N CYS A 137 -0.48 -8.24 -6.58
CA CYS A 137 -0.46 -6.92 -5.95
C CYS A 137 0.60 -6.07 -6.64
N THR A 138 0.21 -4.91 -7.17
CA THR A 138 1.15 -3.99 -7.82
C THR A 138 1.03 -2.61 -7.19
N ASP A 139 2.15 -1.95 -6.99
CA ASP A 139 2.21 -0.55 -6.55
C ASP A 139 3.45 0.13 -7.13
N ILE A 140 3.36 1.45 -7.32
CA ILE A 140 4.49 2.28 -7.76
C ILE A 140 5.46 2.57 -6.60
N ASP A 141 4.94 2.60 -5.36
CA ASP A 141 5.73 2.78 -4.15
C ASP A 141 6.33 1.45 -3.69
N ASN A 142 7.66 1.31 -3.84
CA ASN A 142 8.36 0.10 -3.46
C ASN A 142 8.43 -0.08 -1.94
N THR A 143 8.49 1.02 -1.19
CA THR A 143 8.50 1.00 0.28
C THR A 143 7.16 0.49 0.80
N ALA A 144 6.05 0.97 0.23
CA ALA A 144 4.71 0.49 0.56
C ALA A 144 4.55 -1.00 0.20
N ARG A 145 4.94 -1.40 -1.02
CA ARG A 145 4.88 -2.80 -1.46
C ARG A 145 5.66 -3.74 -0.54
N LYS A 146 6.91 -3.40 -0.21
CA LYS A 146 7.74 -4.19 0.74
C LYS A 146 7.09 -4.32 2.11
N LYS A 147 6.43 -3.26 2.59
CA LYS A 147 5.67 -3.31 3.84
C LYS A 147 4.50 -4.29 3.72
N GLY A 148 3.73 -4.25 2.63
CA GLY A 148 2.67 -5.22 2.35
C GLY A 148 3.16 -6.66 2.33
N GLU A 149 4.29 -6.93 1.68
CA GLU A 149 4.93 -8.26 1.63
C GLU A 149 5.34 -8.78 3.02
N SER A 150 5.84 -7.87 3.87
CA SER A 150 6.21 -8.21 5.24
C SER A 150 5.01 -8.66 6.07
N GLY A 151 3.82 -8.11 5.78
CA GLY A 151 2.59 -8.36 6.53
C GLY A 151 2.70 -7.97 8.01
N VAL A 152 3.54 -6.96 8.31
CA VAL A 152 3.75 -6.42 9.65
C VAL A 152 3.09 -5.04 9.75
N TYR A 153 2.24 -4.88 10.76
CA TYR A 153 1.44 -3.68 10.98
C TYR A 153 1.51 -3.22 12.43
N SER A 154 1.44 -1.93 12.65
CA SER A 154 1.29 -1.35 13.99
C SER A 154 -0.12 -1.56 14.53
N GLN A 155 -0.29 -1.43 15.85
CA GLN A 155 -1.62 -1.43 16.48
C GLN A 155 -2.58 -0.40 15.87
N ILE A 156 -2.08 0.79 15.53
CA ILE A 156 -2.89 1.86 14.92
C ILE A 156 -3.42 1.41 13.56
N GLU A 157 -2.59 0.79 12.74
CA GLU A 157 -3.00 0.32 11.40
C GLU A 157 -3.97 -0.86 11.48
N ILE A 158 -3.79 -1.77 12.44
CA ILE A 158 -4.72 -2.86 12.70
C ILE A 158 -6.08 -2.32 13.13
N ASN A 159 -6.11 -1.34 14.04
CA ASN A 159 -7.37 -0.76 14.53
C ASN A 159 -8.14 0.03 13.46
N ARG A 160 -7.49 0.33 12.34
CA ARG A 160 -8.09 1.00 11.18
C ARG A 160 -8.78 -0.01 10.26
N GLY A 161 -9.93 -0.51 10.72
CA GLY A 161 -10.90 -1.25 9.90
C GLY A 161 -10.82 -2.77 9.96
N LEU A 162 -9.82 -3.37 10.63
CA LEU A 162 -9.75 -4.83 10.78
C LEU A 162 -10.71 -5.30 11.89
N PRO A 163 -11.69 -6.19 11.59
CA PRO A 163 -12.57 -6.73 12.62
C PRO A 163 -11.78 -7.55 13.66
N ALA A 164 -12.14 -7.43 14.95
CA ALA A 164 -11.42 -8.08 16.04
C ALA A 164 -11.32 -9.60 15.90
N MET A 165 -12.39 -10.26 15.44
CA MET A 165 -12.38 -11.72 15.19
C MET A 165 -11.38 -12.12 14.10
N MET A 166 -11.23 -11.30 13.04
CA MET A 166 -10.27 -11.54 11.99
C MET A 166 -8.83 -11.25 12.44
N LEU A 167 -8.63 -10.22 13.28
CA LEU A 167 -7.33 -9.95 13.90
C LEU A 167 -6.83 -11.16 14.69
N GLU A 168 -7.68 -11.73 15.55
CA GLU A 168 -7.31 -12.89 16.38
C GLU A 168 -6.93 -14.11 15.52
N LYS A 169 -7.72 -14.36 14.47
CA LYS A 169 -7.54 -15.48 13.54
C LYS A 169 -6.31 -15.33 12.65
N TYR A 170 -6.15 -14.18 11.99
CA TYR A 170 -5.17 -14.02 10.90
C TYR A 170 -3.85 -13.35 11.30
N PHE A 171 -3.80 -12.68 12.46
CA PHE A 171 -2.62 -11.97 12.92
C PHE A 171 -2.19 -12.45 14.31
N GLY A 172 -0.90 -12.31 14.60
CA GLY A 172 -0.31 -12.57 15.91
C GLY A 172 0.48 -11.36 16.39
N LYS A 173 0.57 -11.18 17.71
CA LYS A 173 1.39 -10.11 18.30
C LYS A 173 2.86 -10.28 17.94
N ARG A 174 3.51 -9.17 17.63
CA ARG A 174 4.94 -9.04 17.33
C ARG A 174 5.51 -7.88 18.15
N GLY A 175 6.10 -8.23 19.29
CA GLY A 175 6.57 -7.25 20.26
C GLY A 175 5.41 -6.48 20.92
N PRO A 176 5.70 -5.37 21.63
CA PRO A 176 4.70 -4.67 22.43
C PRO A 176 3.60 -3.99 21.61
N ASN A 177 3.90 -3.49 20.40
CA ASN A 177 2.97 -2.64 19.62
C ASN A 177 2.80 -3.06 18.15
N GLY A 178 3.23 -4.26 17.78
CA GLY A 178 3.20 -4.76 16.41
C GLY A 178 2.36 -6.02 16.26
N PHE A 179 1.90 -6.26 15.04
CA PHE A 179 1.23 -7.49 14.61
C PHE A 179 1.90 -7.99 13.34
N SER A 180 1.95 -9.31 13.17
CA SER A 180 2.36 -9.94 11.93
C SER A 180 1.37 -11.00 11.51
N ARG A 181 1.15 -11.13 10.20
CA ARG A 181 0.31 -12.21 9.64
C ARG A 181 0.77 -13.58 10.14
N ARG A 182 -0.17 -14.47 10.44
CA ARG A 182 0.13 -15.87 10.75
C ARG A 182 0.54 -16.60 9.46
N ARG A 183 1.62 -17.36 9.51
CA ARG A 183 2.22 -18.03 8.33
C ARG A 183 1.35 -19.16 7.75
N SER A 184 0.38 -19.68 8.52
CA SER A 184 -0.42 -20.86 8.16
C SER A 184 -1.63 -20.55 7.27
N GLU A 185 -2.19 -19.34 7.31
CA GLU A 185 -3.55 -19.11 6.79
C GLU A 185 -3.65 -17.97 5.77
N ALA A 186 -2.77 -16.96 5.81
CA ALA A 186 -2.92 -15.74 5.01
C ALA A 186 -1.66 -15.39 4.18
N SER A 187 -0.99 -16.39 3.60
CA SER A 187 0.11 -16.11 2.68
C SER A 187 -0.43 -16.04 1.25
N PRO A 188 -0.44 -14.87 0.60
CA PRO A 188 -0.45 -14.82 -0.85
C PRO A 188 0.90 -15.39 -1.32
N ARG A 189 1.04 -16.73 -1.36
CA ARG A 189 2.09 -17.37 -2.15
C ARG A 189 1.58 -17.47 -3.58
N GLY A 190 1.33 -16.31 -4.18
CA GLY A 190 1.47 -16.20 -5.62
C GLY A 190 2.97 -16.19 -5.89
N ASN A 191 3.42 -16.96 -6.86
CA ASN A 191 4.74 -16.75 -7.47
C ASN A 191 4.86 -15.26 -7.79
N THR A 192 5.62 -14.52 -6.98
CA THR A 192 6.10 -13.20 -7.33
C THR A 192 7.19 -13.42 -8.37
N SER A 193 6.77 -13.65 -9.62
CA SER A 193 7.59 -13.21 -10.73
C SER A 193 7.56 -11.69 -10.67
N THR A 194 8.73 -11.13 -10.37
CA THR A 194 9.08 -9.71 -10.55
C THR A 194 8.57 -9.17 -11.87
#